data_AF-A0A7J8AL58-F1
#
_entry.id   AF-A0A7J8AL58-F1
#
_cell.length_a   1.000
_cell.length_b   1.000
_cell.length_c   1.000
_cell.angle_alpha   90.00
_cell.angle_beta   90.00
_cell.angle_gamma   90.00
#
_symmetry.space_group_name_H-M   'P 1'
#
loop_
_entity.id
_entity.type
_entity.pdbx_description
1 polymer ?
#
loop_
_entity_poly.entity_id
_entity_poly.type
_entity_poly.pdbx_seq_one_letter_code
_entity_poly.pdbx_strand_id
1 'polypeptide(L)'
;MKKHLLFWGVLAIFVKAVLVTAQDEDERTVLVDNKCKCARVTSRVIPSPDDPTQDIVERNIRIIVPVNNRENISDPTSPMRTKFVYHLSDMCKKCDSTQVELGNQVVTATQSNICDEDNETCYTYDRNKCYTNKVPFSYGGKTVMVETALTPESCYPD
;
A
#
# COMPACT_ATOMS: atom_id res chain seq x y z
N MET A 1 -0.80 -56.69 13.11
CA MET A 1 0.13 -55.60 13.50
C MET A 1 0.94 -55.02 12.35
N LYS A 2 1.49 -55.82 11.41
CA LYS A 2 2.30 -55.31 10.26
C LYS A 2 1.57 -54.35 9.28
N LYS A 3 0.27 -54.54 9.04
CA LYS A 3 -0.51 -53.70 8.10
C LYS A 3 -0.76 -52.26 8.62
N HIS A 4 -0.98 -52.09 9.93
CA HIS A 4 -1.17 -50.77 10.54
C HIS A 4 0.11 -49.93 10.58
N LEU A 5 1.27 -50.57 10.78
CA LEU A 5 2.57 -49.90 10.75
C LEU A 5 2.92 -49.37 9.35
N LEU A 6 2.62 -50.15 8.30
CA LEU A 6 2.78 -49.69 6.92
C LEU A 6 1.83 -48.54 6.58
N PHE A 7 0.58 -48.60 7.06
CA PHE A 7 -0.39 -47.54 6.83
C PHE A 7 -0.01 -46.23 7.53
N TRP A 8 0.51 -46.30 8.76
CA TRP A 8 1.05 -45.14 9.47
C TRP A 8 2.33 -44.59 8.84
N GLY A 9 3.22 -45.46 8.34
CA GLY A 9 4.41 -45.03 7.61
C GLY A 9 4.05 -44.26 6.34
N VAL A 10 3.08 -44.76 5.55
CA VAL A 10 2.60 -44.09 4.34
C VAL A 10 1.88 -42.79 4.69
N LEU A 11 1.02 -42.78 5.72
CA LEU A 11 0.34 -41.57 6.18
C LEU A 11 1.33 -40.50 6.63
N ALA A 12 2.39 -40.86 7.37
CA ALA A 12 3.41 -39.93 7.82
C ALA A 12 4.19 -39.31 6.64
N ILE A 13 4.47 -40.10 5.59
CA ILE A 13 5.12 -39.60 4.37
C ILE A 13 4.18 -38.65 3.61
N PHE A 14 2.89 -38.98 3.49
CA PHE A 14 1.90 -38.10 2.85
C PHE A 14 1.70 -36.81 3.65
N VAL A 15 1.63 -36.87 4.99
CA VAL A 15 1.52 -35.67 5.84
C VAL A 15 2.76 -34.80 5.74
N LYS A 16 3.96 -35.39 5.73
CA LYS A 16 5.22 -34.66 5.51
C LYS A 16 5.27 -34.01 4.13
N ALA A 17 4.86 -34.71 3.08
CA ALA A 17 4.83 -34.17 1.72
C ALA A 17 3.83 -33.01 1.58
N VAL A 18 2.62 -33.16 2.14
CA VAL A 18 1.60 -32.10 2.12
C VAL A 18 2.04 -30.86 2.92
N LEU A 19 2.69 -31.05 4.09
CA LEU A 19 3.21 -29.93 4.89
C LEU A 19 4.33 -29.17 4.17
N VAL A 20 5.21 -29.88 3.46
CA VAL A 20 6.29 -29.26 2.67
C VAL A 20 5.73 -28.50 1.47
N THR A 21 4.69 -29.02 0.80
CA THR A 21 4.08 -28.33 -0.35
C THR A 21 3.12 -27.19 0.05
N ALA A 22 2.66 -27.14 1.30
CA ALA A 22 1.75 -26.08 1.77
C ALA A 22 2.48 -24.84 2.33
N GLN A 23 3.79 -24.91 2.57
CA GLN A 23 4.60 -23.76 3.02
C GLN A 23 5.17 -22.92 1.87
N ASP A 24 5.07 -23.39 0.62
CA ASP A 24 5.71 -22.77 -0.56
C ASP A 24 4.74 -22.00 -1.48
N GLU A 25 3.57 -21.59 -0.99
CA GLU A 25 2.80 -20.55 -1.68
C GLU A 25 3.34 -19.16 -1.33
N ASP A 26 4.44 -18.78 -1.99
CA ASP A 26 4.82 -17.40 -2.28
C ASP A 26 4.61 -16.38 -1.14
N GLU A 27 5.36 -16.48 -0.03
CA GLU A 27 5.38 -15.47 1.05
C GLU A 27 5.94 -14.12 0.55
N ARG A 28 5.11 -13.37 -0.17
CA ARG A 28 5.39 -12.03 -0.66
C ARG A 28 4.93 -11.02 0.38
N THR A 29 5.87 -10.48 1.14
CA THR A 29 5.58 -9.44 2.12
C THR A 29 5.34 -8.10 1.43
N VAL A 30 4.24 -7.43 1.76
CA VAL A 30 3.99 -6.06 1.30
C VAL A 30 4.81 -5.09 2.16
N LEU A 31 5.75 -4.40 1.54
CA LEU A 31 6.57 -3.39 2.20
C LEU A 31 5.91 -2.02 2.17
N VAL A 32 5.28 -1.68 1.04
CA VAL A 32 4.64 -0.38 0.81
C VAL A 32 3.37 -0.57 0.01
N ASP A 33 2.32 0.13 0.42
CA ASP A 33 1.07 0.29 -0.34
C ASP A 33 0.64 1.76 -0.31
N ASN A 34 1.22 2.57 -1.22
CA ASN A 34 1.00 4.01 -1.27
C ASN A 34 -0.20 4.32 -2.19
N LYS A 35 -1.30 4.78 -1.59
CA LYS A 35 -2.55 5.13 -2.31
C LYS A 35 -2.50 6.49 -3.02
N CYS A 36 -1.68 7.41 -2.55
CA CYS A 36 -1.52 8.77 -3.08
C CYS A 36 -0.82 8.76 -4.45
N LYS A 37 0.25 7.96 -4.59
CA LYS A 37 1.03 7.76 -5.83
C LYS A 37 0.69 6.44 -6.55
N CYS A 38 -0.25 5.65 -6.04
CA CYS A 38 -0.66 4.34 -6.58
C CYS A 38 0.52 3.40 -6.86
N ALA A 39 1.41 3.26 -5.88
CA ALA A 39 2.60 2.44 -5.96
C ALA A 39 2.59 1.36 -4.87
N ARG A 40 2.92 0.13 -5.25
CA ARG A 40 3.01 -1.02 -4.34
C ARG A 40 4.37 -1.69 -4.46
N VAL A 41 5.01 -1.92 -3.32
CA VAL A 41 6.30 -2.60 -3.24
C VAL A 41 6.14 -3.86 -2.41
N THR A 42 6.53 -4.99 -2.98
CA THR A 42 6.54 -6.30 -2.30
C THR A 42 7.93 -6.89 -2.32
N SER A 43 8.27 -7.69 -1.32
CA SER A 43 9.55 -8.38 -1.22
C SER A 43 9.35 -9.86 -0.95
N ARG A 44 10.23 -10.68 -1.49
CA ARG A 44 10.28 -12.13 -1.24
C ARG A 44 11.74 -12.55 -1.12
N VAL A 45 12.04 -13.43 -0.17
CA VAL A 45 13.35 -14.08 -0.07
C VAL A 45 13.22 -15.45 -0.75
N ILE A 46 14.06 -15.73 -1.72
CA ILE A 46 14.08 -16.96 -2.50
C ILE A 46 15.39 -17.67 -2.18
N PRO A 47 15.36 -18.76 -1.39
CA PRO A 47 16.55 -19.54 -1.12
C PRO A 47 17.15 -20.09 -2.41
N SER A 48 18.48 -20.06 -2.55
CA SER A 48 19.12 -20.62 -3.74
C SER A 48 19.00 -22.15 -3.74
N PRO A 49 18.52 -22.77 -4.83
CA PRO A 49 18.47 -24.23 -4.92
C PRO A 49 19.86 -24.87 -4.99
N ASP A 50 20.88 -24.11 -5.40
CA ASP A 50 22.22 -24.63 -5.71
C ASP A 50 23.24 -24.37 -4.58
N ASP A 51 23.07 -23.31 -3.79
CA ASP A 51 23.99 -22.92 -2.70
C ASP A 51 23.20 -22.53 -1.44
N PRO A 52 23.23 -23.35 -0.36
CA PRO A 52 22.48 -23.06 0.87
C PRO A 52 23.04 -21.87 1.67
N THR A 53 24.16 -21.27 1.24
CA THR A 53 24.73 -20.06 1.86
C THR A 53 24.26 -18.77 1.19
N GLN A 54 23.49 -18.88 0.09
CA GLN A 54 23.04 -17.74 -0.71
C GLN A 54 21.52 -17.69 -0.84
N ASP A 55 20.97 -16.50 -0.63
CA ASP A 55 19.55 -16.21 -0.85
C ASP A 55 19.41 -15.05 -1.85
N ILE A 56 18.36 -15.11 -2.67
CA ILE A 56 17.98 -14.03 -3.57
C ILE A 56 16.85 -13.23 -2.93
N VAL A 57 17.08 -11.94 -2.67
CA VAL A 57 16.04 -11.04 -2.19
C VAL A 57 15.40 -10.32 -3.37
N GLU A 58 14.23 -10.80 -3.78
CA GLU A 58 13.43 -10.22 -4.85
C GLU A 58 12.63 -9.02 -4.32
N ARG A 59 12.67 -7.90 -5.05
CA ARG A 59 11.83 -6.72 -4.78
C ARG A 59 11.03 -6.36 -6.01
N ASN A 60 9.71 -6.49 -5.90
CA ASN A 60 8.76 -6.19 -6.96
C ASN A 60 8.11 -4.82 -6.71
N ILE A 61 8.18 -3.93 -7.71
CA ILE A 61 7.61 -2.57 -7.66
C ILE A 61 6.55 -2.46 -8.75
N ARG A 62 5.31 -2.19 -8.34
CA ARG A 62 4.17 -1.94 -9.23
C ARG A 62 3.76 -0.48 -9.13
N ILE A 63 3.68 0.21 -10.26
CA ILE A 63 3.23 1.61 -10.36
C ILE A 63 2.07 1.68 -11.34
N ILE A 64 1.00 2.37 -10.97
CA ILE A 64 -0.13 2.66 -11.86
C ILE A 64 -0.10 4.15 -12.20
N VAL A 65 0.11 4.46 -13.48
CA VAL A 65 0.21 5.85 -13.95
C VAL A 65 -1.17 6.34 -14.41
N PRO A 66 -1.76 7.35 -13.75
CA PRO A 66 -3.05 7.89 -14.16
C PRO A 66 -2.88 8.86 -15.32
N VAL A 67 -3.21 8.40 -16.52
CA VAL A 67 -2.98 9.15 -17.76
C VAL A 67 -3.88 10.38 -17.94
N ASN A 68 -4.96 10.55 -17.15
CA ASN A 68 -5.90 11.68 -17.30
C ASN A 68 -5.99 12.57 -16.05
N ASN A 69 -5.17 12.33 -15.04
CA ASN A 69 -5.23 13.11 -13.80
C ASN A 69 -4.53 14.46 -13.96
N ARG A 70 -5.00 15.44 -13.17
CA ARG A 70 -4.44 16.78 -13.16
C ARG A 70 -3.19 16.88 -12.27
N GLU A 71 -2.45 17.97 -12.41
CA GLU A 71 -1.31 18.25 -11.54
C GLU A 71 -1.75 18.43 -10.08
N ASN A 72 -2.81 19.20 -9.84
CA ASN A 72 -3.50 19.27 -8.56
C ASN A 72 -4.83 18.53 -8.67
N ILE A 73 -4.92 17.33 -8.10
CA ILE A 73 -6.13 16.49 -8.21
C ILE A 73 -7.36 17.12 -7.54
N SER A 74 -7.18 18.05 -6.59
CA SER A 74 -8.29 18.77 -5.96
C SER A 74 -8.77 19.96 -6.79
N ASP A 75 -7.95 20.43 -7.75
CA ASP A 75 -8.29 21.52 -8.65
C ASP A 75 -8.50 21.01 -10.08
N PRO A 76 -9.76 20.88 -10.54
CA PRO A 76 -10.07 20.38 -11.87
C PRO A 76 -9.63 21.31 -13.00
N THR A 77 -9.24 22.55 -12.69
CA THR A 77 -8.74 23.54 -13.67
C THR A 77 -7.23 23.42 -13.91
N SER A 78 -6.51 22.72 -13.03
CA SER A 78 -5.08 22.50 -13.18
C SER A 78 -4.78 21.65 -14.44
N PRO A 79 -3.61 21.84 -15.09
CA PRO A 79 -3.28 21.14 -16.32
C PRO A 79 -3.16 19.62 -16.08
N MET A 80 -3.24 18.85 -17.18
CA MET A 80 -3.03 17.41 -17.10
C MET A 80 -1.58 17.10 -16.75
N ARG A 81 -1.37 16.20 -15.79
CA ARG A 81 -0.04 15.79 -15.33
C ARG A 81 0.64 14.91 -16.39
N THR A 82 1.83 15.29 -16.80
CA THR A 82 2.65 14.54 -17.77
C THR A 82 3.93 13.95 -17.17
N LYS A 83 4.36 14.46 -16.01
CA LYS A 83 5.57 14.01 -15.30
C LYS A 83 5.22 13.37 -13.95
N PHE A 84 5.73 12.16 -13.76
CA PHE A 84 5.53 11.36 -12.54
C PHE A 84 6.89 10.99 -11.96
N VAL A 85 7.15 11.36 -10.70
CA VAL A 85 8.44 11.15 -10.04
C VAL A 85 8.21 10.36 -8.75
N TYR A 86 8.87 9.22 -8.65
CA TYR A 86 8.73 8.30 -7.51
C TYR A 86 10.07 8.15 -6.82
N HIS A 87 10.20 8.76 -5.63
CA HIS A 87 11.32 8.50 -4.74
C HIS A 87 10.94 7.37 -3.79
N LEU A 88 11.77 6.34 -3.73
CA LEU A 88 11.52 5.18 -2.87
C LEU A 88 11.52 5.58 -1.38
N SER A 89 12.34 6.57 -0.99
CA SER A 89 12.34 7.16 0.35
C SER A 89 10.96 7.70 0.75
N ASP A 90 10.32 8.44 -0.15
CA ASP A 90 9.04 9.09 0.12
C ASP A 90 7.91 8.06 0.20
N MET A 91 8.00 6.98 -0.59
CA MET A 91 7.01 5.91 -0.59
C MET A 91 7.15 4.99 0.63
N CYS A 92 8.37 4.78 1.14
CA CYS A 92 8.66 3.92 2.28
C CYS A 92 8.59 4.63 3.64
N LYS A 93 8.35 5.94 3.69
CA LYS A 93 8.26 6.68 4.95
C LYS A 93 7.08 6.18 5.79
N LYS A 94 7.29 6.06 7.10
CA LYS A 94 6.26 5.70 8.09
C LYS A 94 6.07 6.87 9.04
N CYS A 95 5.00 7.62 8.82
CA CYS A 95 4.69 8.81 9.61
C CYS A 95 3.81 8.52 10.82
N ASP A 96 3.25 7.32 10.91
CA ASP A 96 2.46 6.90 12.05
C ASP A 96 3.37 6.67 13.27
N SER A 97 3.00 7.30 14.39
CA SER A 97 3.64 7.05 15.67
C SER A 97 3.39 5.61 16.12
N THR A 98 4.37 4.99 16.74
CA THR A 98 4.25 3.63 17.31
C THR A 98 4.59 3.63 18.78
N GLN A 99 4.06 2.67 19.52
CA GLN A 99 4.44 2.43 20.90
C GLN A 99 5.63 1.46 20.94
N VAL A 100 6.59 1.76 21.81
CA VAL A 100 7.78 0.93 22.05
C VAL A 100 7.91 0.71 23.55
N GLU A 101 8.10 -0.54 23.96
CA GLU A 101 8.34 -0.90 25.35
C GLU A 101 9.85 -0.85 25.65
N LEU A 102 10.22 -0.02 26.62
CA LEU A 102 11.58 0.14 27.11
C LEU A 102 11.61 -0.23 28.59
N GLY A 103 11.92 -1.49 28.88
CA GLY A 103 11.88 -2.03 30.23
C GLY A 103 10.45 -2.09 30.75
N ASN A 104 10.12 -1.28 31.77
CA ASN A 104 8.79 -1.23 32.39
C ASN A 104 7.94 -0.03 31.90
N GLN A 105 8.34 0.64 30.81
CA GLN A 105 7.65 1.82 30.31
C GLN A 105 7.31 1.67 28.83
N VAL A 106 6.10 2.09 28.46
CA VAL A 106 5.66 2.19 27.07
C VAL A 106 5.77 3.65 26.65
N VAL A 107 6.58 3.92 25.62
CA VAL A 107 6.79 5.27 25.08
C VAL A 107 6.27 5.36 23.65
N THR A 108 5.74 6.51 23.27
CA THR A 108 5.36 6.80 21.89
C THR A 108 6.56 7.33 21.12
N ALA A 109 6.93 6.68 20.02
CA ALA A 109 8.05 7.05 19.16
C ALA A 109 7.58 7.32 17.73
N THR A 110 8.26 8.23 17.06
CA THR A 110 8.13 8.42 15.61
C THR A 110 9.08 7.46 14.88
N GLN A 111 8.68 6.99 13.70
CA GLN A 111 9.45 6.03 12.90
C GLN A 111 10.20 6.66 11.72
N SER A 112 10.04 7.97 11.50
CA SER A 112 10.60 8.67 10.36
C SER A 112 10.93 10.12 10.69
N ASN A 113 11.96 10.63 10.01
CA ASN A 113 12.46 12.00 10.15
C ASN A 113 11.95 12.94 9.04
N ILE A 114 11.17 12.44 8.08
CA ILE A 114 10.77 13.15 6.85
C ILE A 114 9.24 13.31 6.74
N CYS A 115 8.58 13.35 7.89
CA CYS A 115 7.13 13.40 7.99
C CYS A 115 6.59 14.79 8.33
N ASP A 116 7.36 15.83 8.02
CA ASP A 116 6.85 17.19 8.06
C ASP A 116 5.59 17.29 7.18
N GLU A 117 4.67 18.18 7.55
CA GLU A 117 3.37 18.43 6.90
C GLU A 117 3.51 18.98 5.46
N ASP A 118 4.52 18.56 4.73
CA ASP A 118 4.63 18.78 3.30
C ASP A 118 3.48 18.04 2.64
N ASN A 119 2.55 18.83 2.10
CA ASN A 119 1.44 18.39 1.25
C ASN A 119 1.97 17.53 0.09
N GLU A 120 2.14 16.23 0.36
CA GLU A 120 2.58 15.28 -0.64
C GLU A 120 1.61 15.33 -1.80
N THR A 121 2.12 15.69 -2.97
CA THR A 121 1.25 15.84 -4.14
C THR A 121 0.82 14.47 -4.63
N CYS A 122 -0.48 14.17 -4.47
CA CYS A 122 -1.04 12.91 -4.93
C CYS A 122 -1.24 12.88 -6.44
N TYR A 123 -1.02 11.70 -7.01
CA TYR A 123 -1.22 11.42 -8.43
C TYR A 123 -2.59 10.80 -8.66
N THR A 124 -3.11 10.06 -7.69
CA THR A 124 -4.40 9.37 -7.74
C THR A 124 -5.30 9.79 -6.59
N TYR A 125 -6.61 9.67 -6.81
CA TYR A 125 -7.60 9.76 -5.74
C TYR A 125 -7.57 8.50 -4.88
N ASP A 126 -7.75 8.67 -3.57
CA ASP A 126 -8.02 7.57 -2.65
C ASP A 126 -9.51 7.21 -2.69
N ARG A 127 -9.83 5.95 -2.98
CA ARG A 127 -11.22 5.46 -3.05
C ARG A 127 -11.99 5.66 -1.74
N ASN A 128 -11.30 5.72 -0.61
CA ASN A 128 -11.92 5.83 0.71
C ASN A 128 -11.96 7.27 1.22
N LYS A 129 -11.51 8.26 0.43
CA LYS A 129 -11.54 9.67 0.82
C LYS A 129 -12.47 10.45 -0.10
N CYS A 130 -13.24 11.36 0.47
CA CYS A 130 -14.04 12.31 -0.29
C CYS A 130 -13.15 13.47 -0.76
N TYR A 131 -13.24 13.77 -2.06
CA TYR A 131 -12.61 14.95 -2.67
C TYR A 131 -13.71 15.86 -3.20
N THR A 132 -13.69 17.13 -2.78
CA THR A 132 -14.66 18.14 -3.19
C THR A 132 -13.98 19.38 -3.77
N ASN A 133 -14.74 20.20 -4.49
CA ASN A 133 -14.32 21.50 -4.95
C ASN A 133 -15.44 22.53 -4.72
N LYS A 134 -15.10 23.82 -4.64
CA LYS A 134 -16.05 24.92 -4.49
C LYS A 134 -16.15 25.69 -5.79
N VAL A 135 -17.34 25.71 -6.38
CA VAL A 135 -17.61 26.37 -7.66
C VAL A 135 -18.56 27.55 -7.44
N PRO A 136 -18.26 28.75 -7.98
CA PRO A 136 -19.19 29.86 -7.94
C PRO A 136 -20.38 29.60 -8.88
N PHE A 137 -21.60 29.68 -8.35
CA PHE A 137 -22.83 29.51 -9.09
C PHE A 137 -23.70 30.78 -8.95
N SER A 138 -24.27 31.26 -10.05
CA SER A 138 -25.14 32.45 -10.04
C SER A 138 -26.60 32.04 -9.94
N TYR A 139 -27.29 32.49 -8.89
CA TYR A 139 -28.70 32.21 -8.66
C TYR A 139 -29.41 33.46 -8.11
N GLY A 140 -30.45 33.93 -8.80
CA GLY A 140 -31.23 35.10 -8.38
C GLY A 140 -30.41 36.40 -8.27
N GLY A 141 -29.38 36.57 -9.12
CA GLY A 141 -28.50 37.74 -9.11
C GLY A 141 -27.45 37.74 -7.99
N LYS A 142 -27.35 36.67 -7.19
CA LYS A 142 -26.31 36.46 -6.19
C LYS A 142 -25.37 35.32 -6.62
N THR A 143 -24.08 35.49 -6.37
CA THR A 143 -23.09 34.41 -6.51
C THR A 143 -23.03 33.62 -5.22
N VAL A 144 -23.27 32.31 -5.30
CA VAL A 144 -23.20 31.36 -4.18
C VAL A 144 -22.08 30.37 -4.46
N MET A 145 -21.23 30.10 -3.46
CA MET A 145 -20.22 29.06 -3.57
C MET A 145 -20.88 27.71 -3.26
N VAL A 146 -21.00 26.86 -4.28
CA VAL A 146 -21.57 25.52 -4.15
C VAL A 146 -20.44 24.50 -4.09
N GLU A 147 -20.54 23.56 -3.16
CA GLU A 147 -19.62 22.45 -3.05
C GLU A 147 -20.03 21.31 -4.01
N THR A 148 -19.07 20.80 -4.77
CA THR A 148 -19.26 19.73 -5.74
C THR A 148 -18.33 18.57 -5.44
N ALA A 149 -18.85 17.34 -5.51
CA ALA A 149 -18.06 16.14 -5.29
C ALA A 149 -17.27 15.79 -6.56
N LEU A 150 -15.94 15.63 -6.42
CA LEU A 150 -15.07 15.10 -7.47
C LEU A 150 -15.08 13.55 -7.48
N THR A 151 -15.38 12.95 -6.32
CA THR A 151 -15.43 11.49 -6.11
C THR A 151 -16.75 11.12 -5.42
N PRO A 152 -17.88 11.05 -6.17
CA PRO A 152 -19.22 10.98 -5.57
C PRO A 152 -19.44 9.75 -4.70
N GLU A 153 -18.87 8.60 -5.07
CA GLU A 153 -19.04 7.33 -4.33
C GLU A 153 -18.47 7.37 -2.90
N SER A 154 -17.50 8.24 -2.61
CA SER A 154 -16.86 8.36 -1.29
C SER A 154 -17.35 9.58 -0.50
N CYS A 155 -18.32 10.35 -1.03
CA CYS A 155 -18.77 11.63 -0.48
C CYS A 155 -20.21 11.60 0.06
N TYR A 156 -20.78 10.42 0.30
CA TYR A 156 -22.08 10.33 0.97
C TYR A 156 -21.92 10.67 2.46
N PRO A 157 -22.78 11.56 3.01
CA PRO A 157 -22.85 11.75 4.45
C PRO A 157 -23.46 10.50 5.08
N ASP A 158 -22.88 10.05 6.19
CA ASP A 158 -23.41 8.95 7.02
C ASP A 158 -24.75 9.32 7.67
#